data_AF-A0A9X7CHB9-F1
#
_entry.id   AF-A0A9X7CHB9-F1
#
_cell.length_a   1.000
_cell.length_b   1.000
_cell.length_c   1.000
_cell.angle_alpha   90.00
_cell.angle_beta   90.00
_cell.angle_gamma   90.00
#
_symmetry.space_group_name_H-M   'P 1'
#
loop_
_entity.id
_entity.type
_entity.pdbx_description
1 polymer ?
#
loop_
_entity_poly.entity_id
_entity_poly.type
_entity_poly.pdbx_seq_one_letter_code
_entity_poly.pdbx_strand_id
1 'polypeptide(L)'
;KRADMLKDVDESLIESYTSRFKGEHFELESLLDNETYMSASKAKSYGFCDEVTAPVKNASEEIEESDEKENKDSNSTTEGSDDDNPEEITKDDKKQVQNAERAMRFINALMESTKL
;
A
#
# COMPACT_ATOMS: atom_id res chain seq x y z
N LYS A 1 -13.94 -0.23 -45.96
CA LYS A 1 -12.79 0.64 -45.64
C LYS A 1 -12.63 0.89 -44.14
N ARG A 2 -13.57 1.54 -43.44
CA ARG A 2 -13.40 1.75 -41.97
C ARG A 2 -13.49 0.46 -41.16
N ALA A 3 -14.38 -0.46 -41.52
CA ALA A 3 -14.51 -1.76 -40.86
C ALA A 3 -13.27 -2.65 -41.08
N ASP A 4 -12.68 -2.61 -42.27
CA ASP A 4 -11.47 -3.39 -42.59
C ASP A 4 -10.28 -2.88 -41.76
N MET A 5 -10.11 -1.56 -41.68
CA MET A 5 -9.08 -0.95 -40.84
C MET A 5 -9.23 -1.29 -39.36
N LEU A 6 -10.46 -1.49 -38.86
CA LEU A 6 -10.68 -1.91 -37.47
C LEU A 6 -10.21 -3.35 -37.25
N LYS A 7 -10.53 -4.25 -38.19
CA LYS A 7 -10.06 -5.65 -38.14
C LYS A 7 -8.54 -5.76 -38.19
N ASP A 8 -7.90 -4.97 -39.03
CA ASP A 8 -6.44 -4.96 -39.13
C ASP A 8 -5.79 -4.53 -37.79
N VAL A 9 -6.43 -3.60 -37.07
CA VAL A 9 -5.98 -3.17 -35.73
C VAL A 9 -6.18 -4.29 -34.71
N ASP A 10 -7.34 -4.94 -34.71
CA ASP A 10 -7.63 -6.05 -33.78
C ASP A 10 -6.64 -7.21 -33.97
N GLU A 11 -6.37 -7.60 -35.23
CA GLU A 11 -5.41 -8.65 -35.56
C GLU A 11 -3.98 -8.26 -35.12
N SER A 12 -3.59 -7.00 -35.33
CA SER A 12 -2.27 -6.50 -34.87
C SER A 12 -2.13 -6.53 -33.34
N LEU A 13 -3.23 -6.29 -32.63
CA LEU A 13 -3.26 -6.31 -31.18
C LEU A 13 -3.12 -7.75 -30.67
N ILE A 14 -3.89 -8.68 -31.23
CA ILE A 14 -3.84 -10.11 -30.87
C ILE A 14 -2.42 -10.64 -31.06
N GLU A 15 -1.82 -10.42 -32.23
CA GLU A 15 -0.48 -10.90 -32.56
C GLU A 15 0.59 -10.38 -31.57
N SER A 16 0.41 -9.14 -31.09
CA SER A 16 1.31 -8.55 -30.10
C SER A 16 1.32 -9.32 -28.78
N TYR A 17 0.20 -9.93 -28.38
CA TYR A 17 0.09 -10.72 -27.16
C TYR A 17 0.39 -12.21 -27.39
N THR A 18 0.14 -12.76 -28.59
CA THR A 18 0.31 -14.18 -28.93
C THR A 18 1.70 -14.71 -28.55
N SER A 19 2.76 -13.94 -28.79
CA SER A 19 4.14 -14.36 -28.50
C SER A 19 4.42 -14.64 -27.03
N ARG A 20 3.71 -13.97 -26.11
CA ARG A 20 3.89 -14.11 -24.65
C ARG A 20 2.80 -14.94 -23.99
N PHE A 21 1.66 -15.09 -24.65
CA PHE A 21 0.51 -15.79 -24.12
C PHE A 21 0.78 -17.30 -24.01
N LYS A 22 0.41 -17.86 -22.86
CA LYS A 22 0.48 -19.29 -22.57
C LYS A 22 -0.94 -19.82 -22.53
N GLY A 23 -1.43 -20.25 -23.69
CA GLY A 23 -2.78 -20.78 -23.89
C GLY A 23 -3.10 -20.87 -25.37
N GLU A 24 -4.37 -21.09 -25.68
CA GLU A 24 -4.83 -21.21 -27.06
C GLU A 24 -5.25 -19.84 -27.64
N HIS A 25 -5.10 -19.66 -28.95
CA HIS A 25 -5.41 -18.38 -29.61
C HIS A 25 -6.84 -17.87 -29.35
N PHE A 26 -7.83 -18.77 -29.37
CA PHE A 26 -9.24 -18.42 -29.13
C PHE A 26 -9.48 -17.93 -27.69
N GLU A 27 -8.68 -18.37 -26.73
CA GLU A 27 -8.78 -17.92 -25.34
C GLU A 27 -8.28 -16.49 -25.23
N LEU A 28 -7.18 -16.16 -25.90
CA LEU A 28 -6.64 -14.80 -25.95
C LEU A 28 -7.64 -13.84 -26.62
N GLU A 29 -8.22 -14.23 -27.76
CA GLU A 29 -9.25 -13.46 -28.45
C GLU A 29 -10.47 -13.21 -27.54
N SER A 30 -10.94 -14.26 -26.85
CA SER A 30 -12.05 -14.13 -25.89
C SER A 30 -11.71 -13.21 -24.72
N LEU A 31 -10.47 -13.21 -24.24
CA LEU A 31 -10.04 -12.33 -23.15
C LEU A 31 -10.03 -10.86 -23.56
N LEU A 32 -9.60 -10.58 -24.81
CA LEU A 32 -9.55 -9.24 -25.39
C LEU A 32 -10.96 -8.72 -25.71
N ASP A 33 -11.81 -9.54 -26.33
CA ASP A 33 -13.21 -9.18 -26.65
C ASP A 33 -14.03 -8.83 -25.41
N ASN A 34 -13.78 -9.52 -24.29
CA ASN A 34 -14.47 -9.28 -23.03
C ASN A 34 -13.80 -8.21 -22.15
N GLU A 35 -12.73 -7.57 -22.63
CA GLU A 35 -11.93 -6.58 -21.87
C GLU A 35 -11.59 -7.09 -20.46
N THR A 36 -11.00 -8.29 -20.39
CA THR A 36 -10.91 -9.02 -19.12
C THR A 36 -9.86 -8.46 -18.16
N TYR A 37 -10.29 -8.07 -16.97
CA TYR A 37 -9.40 -7.77 -15.84
C TYR A 37 -9.08 -9.04 -15.03
N MET A 38 -7.83 -9.17 -14.58
CA MET A 38 -7.39 -10.33 -13.81
C MET A 38 -6.34 -10.00 -12.74
N SER A 39 -6.16 -10.90 -11.78
CA SER A 39 -5.14 -10.75 -10.74
C SER A 39 -3.73 -10.99 -11.30
N ALA A 40 -2.71 -10.45 -10.64
CA ALA A 40 -1.31 -10.63 -11.02
C ALA A 40 -0.90 -12.12 -11.12
N SER A 41 -1.42 -12.95 -10.21
CA SER A 41 -1.17 -14.40 -10.24
C SER A 41 -1.75 -15.05 -11.52
N LYS A 42 -2.95 -14.65 -11.95
CA LYS A 42 -3.57 -15.16 -13.17
C LYS A 42 -2.85 -14.64 -14.42
N ALA A 43 -2.47 -13.37 -14.42
CA ALA A 43 -1.66 -12.78 -15.50
C ALA A 43 -0.32 -13.52 -15.68
N LYS A 44 0.34 -13.88 -14.57
CA LYS A 44 1.56 -14.70 -14.59
C LYS A 44 1.31 -16.08 -15.20
N SER A 45 0.20 -16.74 -14.86
CA SER A 45 -0.12 -18.06 -15.43
C SER A 45 -0.30 -18.02 -16.94
N TYR A 46 -0.87 -16.93 -17.48
CA TYR A 46 -1.00 -16.70 -18.92
C TYR A 46 0.28 -16.18 -19.58
N GLY A 47 1.37 -15.95 -18.84
CA GLY A 47 2.64 -15.48 -19.41
C GLY A 47 2.72 -13.98 -19.69
N PHE A 48 1.74 -13.19 -19.25
CA PHE A 48 1.76 -11.74 -19.40
C PHE A 48 2.81 -11.06 -18.50
N CYS A 49 3.24 -11.71 -17.42
CA CYS A 49 4.34 -11.27 -16.57
C CYS A 49 5.23 -12.44 -16.12
N ASP A 50 6.48 -12.13 -15.81
CA ASP A 50 7.48 -13.11 -15.40
C ASP A 50 7.39 -13.42 -13.90
N GLU A 51 7.21 -12.39 -13.07
CA GLU A 51 7.07 -12.52 -11.62
C GLU A 51 6.06 -11.54 -11.01
N VAL A 52 5.64 -11.83 -9.77
CA VAL A 52 4.75 -10.98 -8.96
C VAL A 52 5.53 -10.59 -7.72
N THR A 53 5.83 -9.30 -7.58
CA THR A 53 6.58 -8.75 -6.44
C THR A 53 5.68 -8.00 -5.48
N ALA A 54 6.16 -7.77 -4.26
CA ALA A 54 5.49 -6.88 -3.33
C ALA A 54 5.47 -5.44 -3.89
N PRO A 55 4.52 -4.59 -3.43
CA PRO A 55 4.50 -3.18 -3.78
C PRO A 55 5.85 -2.53 -3.48
N VAL A 56 6.42 -1.87 -4.47
CA VAL A 56 7.60 -1.03 -4.26
C VAL A 56 7.10 0.25 -3.61
N LYS A 57 7.60 0.54 -2.40
CA LYS A 57 7.36 1.85 -1.79
C LYS A 57 8.00 2.89 -2.68
N ASN A 58 7.18 3.69 -3.34
CA ASN A 58 7.68 4.84 -4.09
C ASN A 58 8.20 5.87 -3.08
N ALA A 59 9.30 6.57 -3.38
CA ALA A 59 9.84 7.60 -2.49
C ALA A 59 8.83 8.74 -2.16
N SER A 60 7.72 8.82 -2.91
CA SER A 60 6.59 9.73 -2.66
C SER A 60 5.59 9.22 -1.61
N GLU A 61 5.68 7.96 -1.19
CA GLU A 61 4.78 7.34 -0.20
C GLU A 61 5.36 7.38 1.24
N GLU A 62 6.53 7.98 1.46
CA GLU A 62 7.17 8.06 2.79
C GLU A 62 6.44 8.97 3.81
N ILE A 63 5.24 9.49 3.51
CA ILE A 63 4.57 10.45 4.41
C ILE A 63 3.52 9.79 5.31
N GLU A 64 3.03 8.58 5.06
CA GLU A 64 1.99 8.00 5.93
C GLU A 64 2.29 6.54 6.34
N GLU A 65 2.24 6.33 7.66
CA GLU A 65 2.25 5.07 8.39
C GLU A 65 3.63 4.49 8.79
N SER A 66 4.22 5.12 9.82
CA SER A 66 5.02 4.38 10.80
C SER A 66 4.13 3.94 11.96
N ASP A 67 4.34 2.69 12.35
CA ASP A 67 4.08 2.10 13.67
C ASP A 67 2.78 1.32 13.89
N GLU A 68 2.74 0.09 13.40
CA GLU A 68 2.21 -1.02 14.20
C GLU A 68 3.15 -2.24 14.13
N LYS A 69 4.13 -2.25 15.03
CA LYS A 69 4.77 -3.48 15.52
C LYS A 69 4.73 -3.48 17.04
N GLU A 70 3.72 -4.10 17.64
CA GLU A 70 3.86 -4.74 18.95
C GLU A 70 3.16 -6.10 18.91
N ASN A 71 3.93 -7.18 18.79
CA ASN A 71 4.51 -7.99 19.87
C ASN A 71 3.50 -8.90 20.56
N LYS A 72 3.60 -10.18 20.22
CA LYS A 72 2.97 -11.30 20.90
C LYS A 72 3.93 -11.67 22.04
N ASP A 73 3.49 -11.61 23.30
CA ASP A 73 3.73 -12.65 24.32
C ASP A 73 3.13 -12.30 25.71
N SER A 74 2.15 -13.13 26.09
CA SER A 74 1.89 -13.73 27.42
C SER A 74 2.05 -12.94 28.75
N ASN A 75 0.90 -12.66 29.36
CA ASN A 75 0.42 -13.08 30.70
C ASN A 75 1.36 -13.06 31.93
N SER A 76 1.03 -12.27 32.96
CA SER A 76 1.17 -12.62 34.39
C SER A 76 0.62 -11.53 35.35
N THR A 77 -0.47 -11.89 36.05
CA THR A 77 -0.72 -11.77 37.51
C THR A 77 -0.70 -10.40 38.22
N THR A 78 -1.91 -9.96 38.58
CA THR A 78 -2.47 -9.46 39.87
C THR A 78 -1.62 -8.75 40.96
N GLU A 79 -2.27 -7.70 41.51
CA GLU A 79 -2.24 -7.12 42.88
C GLU A 79 -1.51 -5.78 43.11
N GLY A 80 -2.24 -4.80 43.66
CA GLY A 80 -1.71 -3.59 44.30
C GLY A 80 -2.56 -2.33 44.09
N SER A 81 -3.19 -1.85 45.15
CA SER A 81 -4.24 -0.83 45.24
C SER A 81 -3.77 0.64 45.32
N ASP A 82 -4.76 1.54 45.26
CA ASP A 82 -4.86 2.88 45.86
C ASP A 82 -4.68 4.12 44.96
N ASP A 83 -5.84 4.60 44.47
CA ASP A 83 -6.37 5.96 44.63
C ASP A 83 -5.48 7.16 44.27
N ASP A 84 -5.67 7.70 43.04
CA ASP A 84 -6.05 9.10 42.84
C ASP A 84 -6.42 9.30 41.37
N ASN A 85 -7.71 9.54 41.14
CA ASN A 85 -8.31 9.86 39.85
C ASN A 85 -7.86 11.25 39.38
N PRO A 86 -7.27 11.36 38.17
CA PRO A 86 -7.74 12.41 37.29
C PRO A 86 -8.06 11.87 35.89
N GLU A 87 -9.32 12.06 35.53
CA GLU A 87 -9.93 12.21 34.19
C GLU A 87 -9.36 11.35 33.04
N GLU A 88 -10.25 10.49 32.53
CA GLU A 88 -10.08 9.65 31.35
C GLU A 88 -9.64 10.49 30.12
N ILE A 89 -8.33 10.51 29.87
CA ILE A 89 -7.69 11.16 28.72
C ILE A 89 -8.29 10.55 27.45
N THR A 90 -9.19 11.28 26.80
CA THR A 90 -9.82 10.85 25.56
C THR A 90 -8.76 10.76 24.45
N LYS A 91 -9.07 10.05 23.36
CA LYS A 91 -8.13 9.91 22.22
C LYS A 91 -7.71 11.27 21.64
N ASP A 92 -8.51 12.32 21.85
CA ASP A 92 -8.20 13.69 21.45
C ASP A 92 -7.19 14.36 22.41
N ASP A 93 -7.25 14.05 23.70
CA ASP A 93 -6.30 14.54 24.70
C ASP A 93 -4.90 13.92 24.50
N LYS A 94 -4.81 12.63 24.11
CA LYS A 94 -3.52 12.00 23.77
C LYS A 94 -2.84 12.69 22.57
N LYS A 95 -3.60 13.14 21.58
CA LYS A 95 -3.06 13.90 20.44
C LYS A 95 -2.61 15.30 20.84
N GLN A 96 -3.34 15.97 21.75
CA GLN A 96 -2.91 17.26 22.29
C GLN A 96 -1.61 17.16 23.09
N VAL A 97 -1.47 16.12 23.92
CA VAL A 97 -0.24 15.86 24.70
C VAL A 97 0.96 15.61 23.77
N GLN A 98 0.78 14.80 22.72
CA GLN A 98 1.84 14.55 21.72
C GLN A 98 2.24 15.81 20.93
N ASN A 99 1.28 16.68 20.60
CA ASN A 99 1.56 17.96 19.94
C ASN A 99 2.31 18.93 20.86
N ALA A 100 1.95 18.97 22.15
CA ALA A 100 2.65 19.78 23.16
C ALA A 100 4.10 19.31 23.35
N GLU A 101 4.33 17.99 23.38
CA GLU A 101 5.69 17.42 23.47
C GLU A 101 6.55 17.82 22.26
N ARG A 102 6.01 17.75 21.04
CA ARG A 102 6.73 18.16 19.83
C ARG A 102 7.07 19.66 19.84
N ALA A 103 6.14 20.50 20.29
CA ALA A 103 6.36 21.94 20.41
C ALA A 103 7.43 22.28 21.48
N MET A 104 7.41 21.60 22.63
CA MET A 104 8.43 21.80 23.68
C MET A 104 9.82 21.39 23.22
N ARG A 105 9.95 20.27 22.50
CA ARG A 105 11.24 19.84 21.92
C ARG A 105 11.78 20.86 20.92
N PHE A 106 10.92 21.43 20.09
CA PHE A 106 11.29 22.47 19.12
C PHE A 106 11.76 23.77 19.81
N ILE A 107 11.04 24.23 20.84
CA ILE A 107 11.41 25.43 21.61
C ILE A 107 12.75 25.22 22.33
N ASN A 108 12.99 24.03 22.90
CA ASN A 108 14.27 23.72 23.56
C ASN A 108 15.44 23.75 22.58
N ALA A 109 15.29 23.20 21.37
CA ALA A 109 16.32 23.26 20.33
C ALA A 109 16.61 24.71 19.86
N LEU A 110 15.57 25.56 19.79
CA LEU A 110 15.73 26.99 19.50
C LEU A 110 16.45 27.73 20.64
N MET A 111 16.13 27.42 21.89
CA MET A 111 16.81 28.00 23.05
C MET A 111 18.27 27.56 23.17
N GLU A 112 18.59 26.32 22.81
CA GLU A 112 19.97 25.83 22.76
C GLU A 112 20.78 26.48 21.63
N SER A 113 20.18 26.66 20.46
CA SER A 113 20.86 27.28 19.31
C SER A 113 21.07 28.80 19.42
N THR A 114 20.30 29.48 20.28
CA THR A 114 20.41 30.94 20.49
C THR A 114 21.30 31.34 21.67
N LYS A 115 21.81 30.38 22.45
CA LYS A 115 22.88 30.64 23.44
C LYS A 115 24.23 30.80 22.72
N LEU A 116 24.54 32.05 22.32
CA LEU A 116 25.93 32.55 22.22
C LEU A 116 26.37 33.09 23.59
#